data_AF-A0A397CAK4-F1
#
_entry.id   AF-A0A397CAK4-F1
#
_cell.length_a   1.000
_cell.length_b   1.000
_cell.length_c   1.000
_cell.angle_alpha   90.00
_cell.angle_beta   90.00
_cell.angle_gamma   90.00
#
_symmetry.space_group_name_H-M   'P 1'
#
loop_
_entity.id
_entity.type
_entity.pdbx_description
1 polymer ?
#
loop_
_entity_poly.entity_id
_entity_poly.type
_entity_poly.pdbx_seq_one_letter_code
_entity_poly.pdbx_strand_id
1 'polypeptide(L)'
;MKLSKVALIGLLFVVARVQAQDALPASNDTPVVQINDINSYESSLEKQNLDTSTQGEVAAEAAVDAGATEHQAAEIAYAIDNEGASAASASIDAGLTDSQAADVITEVVTAFEGIPPQSEVAADAAADVGATDAQIEEIKDAIDSGASAASAALDAGLSDAQTAEVIDQVTSASDEIADPADVAAAAAIESGASSSQALEIATAVDNGDSAAIAAADAGLEPAAVADIVSEVIDSA
;
A
#
# COMPACT_ATOMS: atom_id res chain seq x y z
N MET A 1 62.20 30.76 -10.63
CA MET A 1 62.41 30.16 -9.29
C MET A 1 61.92 28.72 -9.32
N LYS A 2 62.77 27.80 -8.84
CA LYS A 2 62.49 26.48 -8.23
C LYS A 2 61.90 25.34 -9.09
N LEU A 3 62.71 24.28 -9.13
CA LEU A 3 62.48 22.95 -9.70
C LEU A 3 61.47 22.10 -8.89
N SER A 4 61.15 20.93 -9.47
CA SER A 4 61.09 19.61 -8.83
C SER A 4 59.65 19.16 -8.43
N LYS A 5 59.17 17.94 -8.63
CA LYS A 5 59.79 16.61 -8.84
C LYS A 5 58.89 15.70 -9.68
N VAL A 6 59.52 14.90 -10.54
CA VAL A 6 59.02 13.62 -11.05
C VAL A 6 59.18 12.57 -9.95
N ALA A 7 58.22 11.66 -9.78
CA ALA A 7 58.43 10.37 -9.12
C ALA A 7 57.58 9.28 -9.79
N LEU A 8 58.28 8.43 -10.53
CA LEU A 8 57.88 7.16 -11.14
C LEU A 8 58.12 6.06 -10.10
N ILE A 9 57.11 5.28 -9.70
CA ILE A 9 57.31 3.98 -9.01
C ILE A 9 56.21 3.03 -9.49
N GLY A 10 56.64 1.88 -10.05
CA GLY A 10 55.78 0.82 -10.54
C GLY A 10 55.75 -0.42 -9.63
N LEU A 11 54.81 -1.29 -10.00
CA LEU A 11 54.76 -2.76 -9.84
C LEU A 11 54.69 -3.36 -8.43
N LEU A 12 53.62 -4.14 -8.14
CA LEU A 12 53.74 -5.55 -7.76
C LEU A 12 52.38 -6.29 -7.81
N PHE A 13 52.25 -7.23 -8.74
CA PHE A 13 51.27 -8.31 -8.67
C PHE A 13 51.87 -9.44 -7.82
N VAL A 14 51.19 -9.85 -6.76
CA VAL A 14 51.55 -11.03 -5.96
C VAL A 14 50.73 -12.21 -6.45
N VAL A 15 51.39 -13.12 -7.18
CA VAL A 15 50.91 -14.48 -7.43
C VAL A 15 51.49 -15.38 -6.35
N ALA A 16 50.67 -15.78 -5.40
CA ALA A 16 51.02 -16.84 -4.46
C ALA A 16 50.78 -18.20 -5.13
N ARG A 17 51.87 -18.92 -5.36
CA ARG A 17 51.91 -20.33 -5.76
C ARG A 17 52.37 -21.13 -4.54
N VAL A 18 51.58 -22.09 -4.08
CA VAL A 18 52.04 -23.14 -3.16
C VAL A 18 51.75 -24.49 -3.80
N GLN A 19 52.81 -25.28 -3.84
CA GLN A 19 52.95 -26.58 -4.50
C GLN A 19 52.27 -27.70 -3.70
N ALA A 20 51.87 -28.74 -4.44
CA ALA A 20 51.27 -29.97 -3.96
C ALA A 20 52.14 -30.76 -2.98
N GLN A 21 51.49 -31.39 -1.99
CA GLN A 21 51.97 -32.59 -1.33
C GLN A 21 50.82 -33.60 -1.21
N ASP A 22 51.12 -34.82 -1.64
CA ASP A 22 50.29 -35.99 -1.76
C ASP A 22 50.40 -36.82 -0.46
N ALA A 23 49.28 -37.19 0.20
CA ALA A 23 49.14 -38.38 1.05
C ALA A 23 47.77 -38.51 1.77
N LEU A 24 47.03 -39.54 1.33
CA LEU A 24 46.11 -40.46 2.05
C LEU A 24 44.66 -40.02 2.39
N PRO A 25 43.67 -40.94 2.22
CA PRO A 25 42.26 -40.63 2.34
C PRO A 25 41.80 -40.69 3.80
N ALA A 26 41.35 -39.56 4.35
CA ALA A 26 40.67 -39.55 5.63
C ALA A 26 39.17 -39.78 5.42
N SER A 27 38.76 -40.98 5.80
CA SER A 27 37.45 -41.40 6.33
C SER A 27 36.21 -40.60 5.92
N ASN A 28 35.40 -41.27 5.10
CA ASN A 28 33.97 -41.05 4.94
C ASN A 28 33.24 -41.18 6.29
N ASP A 29 32.97 -40.06 6.94
CA ASP A 29 32.00 -39.96 8.06
C ASP A 29 31.29 -38.60 8.01
N THR A 30 30.72 -38.28 6.84
CA THR A 30 29.65 -37.29 6.80
C THR A 30 28.35 -38.07 6.97
N PRO A 31 27.55 -37.84 8.03
CA PRO A 31 26.22 -38.43 8.10
C PRO A 31 25.46 -37.96 6.87
N VAL A 32 25.07 -38.92 6.03
CA VAL A 32 24.12 -38.68 4.95
C VAL A 32 22.83 -38.31 5.63
N VAL A 33 22.55 -37.00 5.76
CA VAL A 33 21.20 -36.55 6.08
C VAL A 33 20.36 -36.96 4.88
N GLN A 34 19.66 -38.08 5.01
CA GLN A 34 18.55 -38.39 4.13
C GLN A 34 17.52 -37.30 4.38
N ILE A 35 17.46 -36.33 3.46
CA ILE A 35 16.35 -35.40 3.38
C ILE A 35 15.16 -36.20 2.81
N ASN A 36 14.61 -37.06 3.64
CA ASN A 36 13.25 -37.51 3.52
C ASN A 36 12.50 -36.76 4.63
N ASP A 37 11.45 -36.05 4.24
CA ASP A 37 10.56 -35.23 5.06
C ASP A 37 10.95 -33.74 5.21
N ILE A 38 11.06 -33.03 4.08
CA ILE A 38 10.67 -31.60 4.05
C ILE A 38 9.18 -31.58 3.70
N ASN A 39 8.32 -31.88 4.68
CA ASN A 39 6.87 -31.66 4.63
C ASN A 39 6.32 -31.60 6.07
N SER A 40 7.05 -30.94 6.97
CA SER A 40 6.65 -30.82 8.37
C SER A 40 7.05 -29.48 8.97
N TYR A 41 6.90 -28.41 8.18
CA TYR A 41 6.75 -27.06 8.68
C TYR A 41 5.79 -26.33 7.74
N GLU A 42 4.56 -26.84 7.62
CA GLU A 42 3.42 -25.97 7.30
C GLU A 42 3.24 -25.04 8.51
N SER A 43 4.07 -24.01 8.55
CA SER A 43 3.73 -22.78 9.25
C SER A 43 2.45 -22.30 8.59
N SER A 44 1.45 -22.02 9.39
CA SER A 44 0.11 -21.56 9.05
C SER A 44 0.08 -20.16 8.38
N LEU A 45 1.07 -19.89 7.53
CA LEU A 45 1.23 -18.72 6.67
C LEU A 45 1.09 -19.09 5.17
N GLU A 46 1.00 -20.37 4.80
CA GLU A 46 0.67 -20.80 3.41
C GLU A 46 -0.83 -20.70 3.08
N LYS A 47 -1.51 -19.71 3.67
CA LYS A 47 -2.81 -19.22 3.21
C LYS A 47 -2.89 -17.70 3.16
N GLN A 48 -1.76 -17.05 2.86
CA GLN A 48 -1.69 -15.71 2.28
C GLN A 48 -0.67 -15.74 1.15
N ASN A 49 -0.98 -16.52 0.11
CA ASN A 49 -0.43 -16.31 -1.22
C ASN A 49 -1.48 -15.49 -1.98
N LEU A 50 -1.80 -14.30 -1.44
CA LEU A 50 -2.30 -13.22 -2.25
C LEU A 50 -1.04 -12.68 -2.93
N ASP A 51 -0.95 -12.79 -4.25
CA ASP A 51 -0.43 -11.64 -4.99
C ASP A 51 -1.19 -10.46 -4.38
N THR A 52 -0.51 -9.59 -3.61
CA THR A 52 -1.15 -8.34 -3.20
C THR A 52 -1.21 -7.52 -4.47
N SER A 53 -2.22 -7.80 -5.29
CA SER A 53 -2.47 -7.04 -6.50
C SER A 53 -2.54 -5.58 -6.09
N THR A 54 -1.77 -4.73 -6.76
CA THR A 54 -1.84 -3.29 -6.50
C THR A 54 -3.25 -2.78 -6.82
N GLN A 55 -3.62 -1.60 -6.30
CA GLN A 55 -4.88 -0.96 -6.68
C GLN A 55 -4.96 -0.79 -8.20
N GLY A 56 -3.85 -0.45 -8.86
CA GLY A 56 -3.76 -0.36 -10.31
C GLY A 56 -3.98 -1.68 -11.04
N GLU A 57 -3.45 -2.79 -10.52
CA GLU A 57 -3.68 -4.13 -11.09
C GLU A 57 -5.15 -4.56 -10.97
N VAL A 58 -5.77 -4.33 -9.81
CA VAL A 58 -7.21 -4.57 -9.60
C VAL A 58 -8.05 -3.73 -10.57
N ALA A 59 -7.74 -2.43 -10.68
CA ALA A 59 -8.45 -1.52 -11.56
C ALA A 59 -8.32 -1.92 -13.03
N ALA A 60 -7.15 -2.37 -13.47
CA ALA A 60 -6.92 -2.82 -14.84
C ALA A 60 -7.71 -4.09 -15.16
N GLU A 61 -7.73 -5.07 -14.25
CA GLU A 61 -8.53 -6.28 -14.44
C GLU A 61 -10.03 -5.96 -14.50
N ALA A 62 -10.53 -5.14 -13.57
CA ALA A 62 -11.91 -4.65 -13.59
C ALA A 62 -12.25 -3.90 -14.88
N ALA A 63 -11.32 -3.08 -15.41
CA ALA A 63 -11.53 -2.35 -16.65
C ALA A 63 -11.67 -3.30 -17.85
N VAL A 64 -10.85 -4.35 -17.93
CA VAL A 64 -10.94 -5.37 -18.99
C VAL A 64 -12.28 -6.12 -18.90
N ASP A 65 -12.71 -6.48 -17.69
CA ASP A 65 -13.99 -7.15 -17.45
C ASP A 65 -15.19 -6.26 -17.81
N ALA A 66 -15.08 -4.96 -17.57
CA ALA A 66 -16.03 -3.94 -18.02
C ALA A 66 -15.98 -3.68 -19.54
N GLY A 67 -15.04 -4.31 -20.27
CA GLY A 67 -14.94 -4.24 -21.73
C GLY A 67 -14.02 -3.14 -22.27
N ALA A 68 -13.12 -2.61 -21.44
CA ALA A 68 -12.03 -1.76 -21.91
C ALA A 68 -11.00 -2.55 -22.72
N THR A 69 -10.16 -1.84 -23.46
CA THR A 69 -9.01 -2.47 -24.14
C THR A 69 -7.86 -2.70 -23.17
N GLU A 70 -6.99 -3.68 -23.46
CA GLU A 70 -5.75 -3.90 -22.69
C GLU A 70 -4.88 -2.64 -22.59
N HIS A 71 -4.92 -1.77 -23.60
CA HIS A 71 -4.18 -0.51 -23.57
C HIS A 71 -4.74 0.46 -22.54
N GLN A 72 -6.07 0.63 -22.48
CA GLN A 72 -6.74 1.48 -21.49
C GLN A 72 -6.53 0.94 -20.08
N ALA A 73 -6.66 -0.38 -19.89
CA ALA A 73 -6.39 -1.02 -18.62
C ALA A 73 -4.94 -0.79 -18.13
N ALA A 74 -3.97 -0.89 -19.04
CA ALA A 74 -2.57 -0.59 -18.71
C ALA A 74 -2.33 0.89 -18.38
N GLU A 75 -3.04 1.82 -19.04
CA GLU A 75 -2.98 3.25 -18.70
C GLU A 75 -3.58 3.51 -17.31
N ILE A 76 -4.69 2.86 -16.96
CA ILE A 76 -5.31 2.94 -15.63
C ILE A 76 -4.35 2.44 -14.54
N ALA A 77 -3.81 1.23 -14.68
CA ALA A 77 -2.87 0.68 -13.69
C ALA A 77 -1.67 1.60 -13.46
N TYR A 78 -1.10 2.12 -14.55
CA TYR A 78 0.04 3.01 -14.46
C TYR A 78 -0.29 4.31 -13.73
N ALA A 79 -1.44 4.94 -14.05
CA ALA A 79 -1.86 6.18 -13.41
C ALA A 79 -2.07 6.00 -11.90
N ILE A 80 -2.70 4.92 -11.47
CA ILE A 80 -2.95 4.64 -10.05
C ILE A 80 -1.62 4.38 -9.33
N ASP A 81 -0.85 3.39 -9.79
CA ASP A 81 0.33 2.92 -9.03
C ASP A 81 1.55 3.86 -9.13
N ASN A 82 1.65 4.67 -10.19
CA ASN A 82 2.85 5.47 -10.47
C ASN A 82 2.58 6.98 -10.46
N GLU A 83 1.34 7.42 -10.63
CA GLU A 83 0.96 8.83 -10.63
C GLU A 83 0.07 9.22 -9.44
N GLY A 84 -0.38 8.24 -8.64
CA GLY A 84 -1.25 8.47 -7.49
C GLY A 84 -2.64 8.96 -7.89
N ALA A 85 -3.12 8.54 -9.07
CA ALA A 85 -4.47 8.85 -9.52
C ALA A 85 -5.50 7.97 -8.81
N SER A 86 -6.69 8.52 -8.56
CA SER A 86 -7.87 7.74 -8.18
C SER A 86 -8.30 6.82 -9.33
N ALA A 87 -9.00 5.72 -9.03
CA ALA A 87 -9.57 4.83 -10.02
C ALA A 87 -10.57 5.56 -10.93
N ALA A 88 -11.33 6.50 -10.38
CA ALA A 88 -12.23 7.37 -11.11
C ALA A 88 -11.49 8.25 -12.14
N SER A 89 -10.48 9.01 -11.71
CA SER A 89 -9.74 9.92 -12.59
C SER A 89 -8.96 9.14 -13.66
N ALA A 90 -8.29 8.05 -13.28
CA ALA A 90 -7.58 7.17 -14.20
C ALA A 90 -8.51 6.58 -15.27
N SER A 91 -9.71 6.14 -14.89
CA SER A 91 -10.72 5.60 -15.81
C SER A 91 -11.23 6.66 -16.80
N ILE A 92 -11.48 7.87 -16.33
CA ILE A 92 -11.92 8.99 -17.18
C ILE A 92 -10.82 9.35 -18.19
N ASP A 93 -9.57 9.46 -17.75
CA ASP A 93 -8.45 9.84 -18.60
C ASP A 93 -8.12 8.75 -19.65
N ALA A 94 -8.30 7.47 -19.29
CA ALA A 94 -8.22 6.34 -20.23
C ALA A 94 -9.44 6.27 -21.19
N GLY A 95 -10.43 7.14 -21.04
CA GLY A 95 -11.57 7.26 -21.95
C GLY A 95 -12.59 6.14 -21.81
N LEU A 96 -12.75 5.59 -20.60
CA LEU A 96 -13.84 4.66 -20.29
C LEU A 96 -15.18 5.38 -20.34
N THR A 97 -16.24 4.63 -20.62
CA THR A 97 -17.60 5.15 -20.42
C THR A 97 -17.94 5.23 -18.94
N ASP A 98 -18.92 6.06 -18.58
CA ASP A 98 -19.32 6.24 -17.18
C ASP A 98 -19.64 4.93 -16.47
N SER A 99 -20.33 4.00 -17.14
CA SER A 99 -20.67 2.71 -16.55
C SER A 99 -19.43 1.84 -16.32
N GLN A 100 -18.47 1.86 -17.25
CA GLN A 100 -17.23 1.09 -17.10
C GLN A 100 -16.36 1.66 -15.97
N ALA A 101 -16.26 2.99 -15.89
CA ALA A 101 -15.52 3.64 -14.80
C ALA A 101 -16.19 3.37 -13.44
N ALA A 102 -17.52 3.38 -13.37
CA ALA A 102 -18.25 2.99 -12.17
C ALA A 102 -17.96 1.54 -11.74
N ASP A 103 -17.94 0.59 -12.68
CA ASP A 103 -17.59 -0.81 -12.39
C ASP A 103 -16.15 -0.91 -11.85
N VAL A 104 -15.19 -0.20 -12.44
CA VAL A 104 -13.79 -0.17 -11.97
C VAL A 104 -13.67 0.40 -10.56
N ILE A 105 -14.32 1.53 -10.28
CA ILE A 105 -14.30 2.17 -8.95
C ILE A 105 -14.85 1.20 -7.89
N THR A 106 -15.99 0.57 -8.17
CA THR A 106 -16.60 -0.37 -7.23
C THR A 106 -15.68 -1.56 -6.95
N GLU A 107 -15.10 -2.18 -7.98
CA GLU A 107 -14.20 -3.32 -7.78
C GLU A 107 -12.92 -2.95 -7.02
N VAL A 108 -12.33 -1.77 -7.28
CA VAL A 108 -11.18 -1.29 -6.53
C VAL A 108 -11.55 -1.09 -5.06
N VAL A 109 -12.62 -0.33 -4.77
CA VAL A 109 -13.03 -0.10 -3.37
C VAL A 109 -13.32 -1.42 -2.67
N THR A 110 -14.06 -2.34 -3.30
CA THR A 110 -14.39 -3.64 -2.71
C THR A 110 -13.17 -4.54 -2.50
N ALA A 111 -12.15 -4.47 -3.36
CA ALA A 111 -10.92 -5.24 -3.16
C ALA A 111 -10.13 -4.78 -1.92
N PHE A 112 -10.29 -3.52 -1.52
CA PHE A 112 -9.62 -2.88 -0.40
C PHE A 112 -10.60 -2.47 0.72
N GLU A 113 -11.78 -3.08 0.76
CA GLU A 113 -12.74 -2.91 1.85
C GLU A 113 -12.23 -3.58 3.14
N GLY A 114 -12.51 -2.95 4.29
CA GLY A 114 -12.21 -3.54 5.59
C GLY A 114 -10.75 -3.41 6.05
N ILE A 115 -9.97 -2.53 5.42
CA ILE A 115 -8.69 -2.07 5.97
C ILE A 115 -8.98 -1.38 7.32
N PRO A 116 -8.28 -1.76 8.41
CA PRO A 116 -8.51 -1.15 9.71
C PRO A 116 -8.18 0.35 9.68
N PRO A 117 -8.88 1.17 10.49
CA PRO A 117 -8.63 2.60 10.54
C PRO A 117 -7.20 2.87 11.03
N GLN A 118 -6.63 4.02 10.63
CA GLN A 118 -5.23 4.36 10.94
C GLN A 118 -4.90 4.29 12.44
N SER A 119 -5.87 4.60 13.30
CA SER A 119 -5.69 4.54 14.76
C SER A 119 -5.51 3.12 15.28
N GLU A 120 -6.14 2.13 14.65
CA GLU A 120 -5.95 0.71 14.96
C GLU A 120 -4.63 0.19 14.41
N VAL A 121 -4.28 0.54 13.18
CA VAL A 121 -2.98 0.18 12.59
C VAL A 121 -1.83 0.73 13.45
N ALA A 122 -1.91 2.00 13.85
CA ALA A 122 -0.88 2.62 14.69
C ALA A 122 -0.78 1.98 16.08
N ALA A 123 -1.93 1.56 16.65
CA ALA A 123 -1.98 0.89 17.94
C ALA A 123 -1.31 -0.50 17.88
N ASP A 124 -1.61 -1.29 16.85
CA ASP A 124 -0.98 -2.60 16.61
C ASP A 124 0.52 -2.45 16.33
N ALA A 125 0.92 -1.49 15.49
CA ALA A 125 2.32 -1.19 15.22
C ALA A 125 3.07 -0.78 16.50
N ALA A 126 2.43 0.03 17.36
CA ALA A 126 2.99 0.42 18.66
C ALA A 126 3.17 -0.81 19.58
N ALA A 127 2.23 -1.74 19.58
CA ALA A 127 2.35 -2.99 20.33
C ALA A 127 3.53 -3.85 19.85
N ASP A 128 3.72 -3.97 18.54
CA ASP A 128 4.80 -4.74 17.92
C ASP A 128 6.19 -4.22 18.27
N VAL A 129 6.31 -2.89 18.43
CA VAL A 129 7.56 -2.25 18.87
C VAL A 129 7.71 -2.18 20.40
N GLY A 130 6.81 -2.84 21.14
CA GLY A 130 6.88 -3.00 22.59
C GLY A 130 6.43 -1.77 23.39
N ALA A 131 5.54 -0.95 22.83
CA ALA A 131 4.85 0.08 23.60
C ALA A 131 4.01 -0.55 24.73
N THR A 132 3.79 0.22 25.80
CA THR A 132 2.89 -0.20 26.88
C THR A 132 1.42 0.01 26.50
N ASP A 133 0.51 -0.72 27.12
CA ASP A 133 -0.94 -0.57 26.91
C ASP A 133 -1.41 0.90 27.04
N ALA A 134 -0.85 1.64 27.99
CA ALA A 134 -1.18 3.06 28.18
C ALA A 134 -0.69 3.95 27.02
N GLN A 135 0.46 3.64 26.43
CA GLN A 135 0.98 4.36 25.27
C GLN A 135 0.19 4.02 24.01
N ILE A 136 -0.22 2.76 23.85
CA ILE A 136 -1.05 2.30 22.73
C ILE A 136 -2.41 3.02 22.77
N GLU A 137 -3.06 3.08 23.94
CA GLU A 137 -4.33 3.78 24.12
C GLU A 137 -4.19 5.29 23.88
N GLU A 138 -3.11 5.92 24.36
CA GLU A 138 -2.81 7.34 24.09
C GLU A 138 -2.60 7.62 22.59
N ILE A 139 -1.90 6.74 21.87
CA ILE A 139 -1.71 6.86 20.42
C ILE A 139 -3.04 6.76 19.69
N LYS A 140 -3.85 5.74 20.01
CA LYS A 140 -5.16 5.52 19.38
C LYS A 140 -6.08 6.73 19.58
N ASP A 141 -6.23 7.19 20.83
CA ASP A 141 -7.08 8.34 21.16
C ASP A 141 -6.64 9.63 20.46
N ALA A 142 -5.32 9.83 20.32
CA ALA A 142 -4.76 10.98 19.63
C ALA A 142 -5.09 10.95 18.13
N ILE A 143 -4.95 9.79 17.48
CA ILE A 143 -5.26 9.64 16.05
C ILE A 143 -6.77 9.73 15.79
N ASP A 144 -7.61 9.11 16.63
CA ASP A 144 -9.06 9.26 16.57
C ASP A 144 -9.49 10.74 16.76
N SER A 145 -8.66 11.55 17.43
CA SER A 145 -8.83 13.00 17.57
C SER A 145 -8.21 13.83 16.45
N GLY A 146 -7.64 13.18 15.42
CA GLY A 146 -7.05 13.81 14.23
C GLY A 146 -5.55 14.11 14.30
N ALA A 147 -4.81 13.54 15.26
CA ALA A 147 -3.35 13.63 15.26
C ALA A 147 -2.74 12.70 14.19
N SER A 148 -1.60 13.10 13.63
CA SER A 148 -0.81 12.18 12.80
C SER A 148 -0.20 11.06 13.66
N ALA A 149 0.00 9.87 13.10
CA ALA A 149 0.65 8.75 13.78
C ALA A 149 2.03 9.14 14.36
N ALA A 150 2.80 9.95 13.63
CA ALA A 150 4.09 10.46 14.08
C ALA A 150 3.97 11.32 15.36
N SER A 151 3.03 12.26 15.39
CA SER A 151 2.82 13.12 16.56
C SER A 151 2.29 12.34 17.75
N ALA A 152 1.31 11.45 17.50
CA ALA A 152 0.73 10.59 18.51
C ALA A 152 1.79 9.68 19.18
N ALA A 153 2.65 9.03 18.39
CA ALA A 153 3.72 8.18 18.89
C ALA A 153 4.75 8.96 19.72
N LEU A 154 5.14 10.16 19.28
CA LEU A 154 6.09 11.01 20.01
C LEU A 154 5.51 11.52 21.34
N ASP A 155 4.24 11.94 21.33
CA ASP A 155 3.57 12.44 22.53
C ASP A 155 3.38 11.32 23.56
N ALA A 156 3.09 10.10 23.12
CA ALA A 156 3.08 8.89 23.94
C ALA A 156 4.49 8.46 24.44
N GLY A 157 5.55 9.15 24.01
CA GLY A 157 6.91 8.94 24.50
C GLY A 157 7.62 7.71 23.94
N LEU A 158 7.23 7.25 22.75
CA LEU A 158 8.03 6.25 22.01
C LEU A 158 9.41 6.83 21.66
N SER A 159 10.40 5.96 21.54
CA SER A 159 11.71 6.37 21.01
C SER A 159 11.65 6.60 19.51
N ASP A 160 12.58 7.41 18.97
CA ASP A 160 12.66 7.71 17.53
C ASP A 160 12.60 6.47 16.64
N ALA A 161 13.24 5.36 17.05
CA ALA A 161 13.24 4.11 16.30
C ALA A 161 11.88 3.41 16.31
N GLN A 162 11.16 3.45 17.44
CA GLN A 162 9.81 2.90 17.54
C GLN A 162 8.81 3.77 16.78
N THR A 163 8.93 5.09 16.88
CA THR A 163 8.12 6.04 16.11
C THR A 163 8.29 5.83 14.61
N ALA A 164 9.51 5.63 14.12
CA ALA A 164 9.76 5.38 12.70
C ALA A 164 9.03 4.11 12.22
N GLU A 165 9.11 3.02 12.98
CA GLU A 165 8.43 1.77 12.64
C GLU A 165 6.89 1.92 12.65
N VAL A 166 6.32 2.62 13.63
CA VAL A 166 4.88 2.93 13.64
C VAL A 166 4.47 3.73 12.40
N ILE A 167 5.27 4.73 12.01
CA ILE A 167 5.00 5.52 10.80
C ILE A 167 5.09 4.64 9.54
N ASP A 168 6.09 3.78 9.44
CA ASP A 168 6.29 2.91 8.28
C ASP A 168 5.11 1.94 8.11
N GLN A 169 4.62 1.36 9.20
CA GLN A 169 3.46 0.46 9.16
C GLN A 169 2.15 1.19 8.85
N VAL A 170 1.91 2.35 9.47
CA VAL A 170 0.72 3.17 9.16
C VAL A 170 0.76 3.62 7.70
N THR A 171 1.91 4.04 7.20
CA THR A 171 2.07 4.45 5.79
C THR A 171 1.80 3.28 4.85
N SER A 172 2.34 2.10 5.16
CA SER A 172 2.10 0.89 4.34
C SER A 172 0.62 0.50 4.31
N ALA A 173 -0.09 0.62 5.44
CA ALA A 173 -1.52 0.38 5.47
C ALA A 173 -2.31 1.47 4.73
N SER A 174 -1.88 2.74 4.80
CA SER A 174 -2.51 3.83 4.04
C SER A 174 -2.41 3.63 2.52
N ASP A 175 -1.35 2.99 2.02
CA ASP A 175 -1.24 2.64 0.60
C ASP A 175 -2.27 1.57 0.17
N GLU A 176 -2.82 0.82 1.13
CA GLU A 176 -3.88 -0.17 0.91
C GLU A 176 -5.29 0.43 1.06
N ILE A 177 -5.43 1.70 1.46
CA ILE A 177 -6.72 2.38 1.54
C ILE A 177 -7.09 2.94 0.16
N ALA A 178 -8.32 2.68 -0.28
CA ALA A 178 -8.84 3.24 -1.53
C ALA A 178 -8.93 4.77 -1.45
N ASP A 179 -8.76 5.46 -2.58
CA ASP A 179 -8.83 6.93 -2.60
C ASP A 179 -10.21 7.43 -2.08
N PRO A 180 -10.27 8.49 -1.25
CA PRO A 180 -11.53 9.04 -0.75
C PRO A 180 -12.55 9.40 -1.84
N ALA A 181 -12.10 9.80 -3.03
CA ALA A 181 -12.97 10.06 -4.18
C ALA A 181 -13.64 8.77 -4.69
N ASP A 182 -12.89 7.67 -4.74
CA ASP A 182 -13.38 6.37 -5.15
C ASP A 182 -14.35 5.80 -4.12
N VAL A 183 -14.01 5.88 -2.82
CA VAL A 183 -14.91 5.48 -1.72
C VAL A 183 -16.22 6.25 -1.79
N ALA A 184 -16.16 7.56 -1.99
CA ALA A 184 -17.36 8.40 -2.10
C ALA A 184 -18.25 8.00 -3.29
N ALA A 185 -17.64 7.71 -4.45
CA ALA A 185 -18.36 7.28 -5.64
C ALA A 185 -18.95 5.87 -5.49
N ALA A 186 -18.22 4.92 -4.92
CA ALA A 186 -18.72 3.57 -4.64
C ALA A 186 -19.92 3.62 -3.69
N ALA A 187 -19.81 4.34 -2.57
CA ALA A 187 -20.92 4.52 -1.62
C ALA A 187 -22.15 5.21 -2.26
N ALA A 188 -21.92 6.13 -3.20
CA ALA A 188 -23.00 6.74 -3.96
C ALA A 188 -23.72 5.73 -4.87
N ILE A 189 -22.97 4.86 -5.55
CA ILE A 189 -23.52 3.78 -6.39
C ILE A 189 -24.37 2.83 -5.54
N GLU A 190 -23.88 2.43 -4.37
CA GLU A 190 -24.62 1.57 -3.43
C GLU A 190 -25.91 2.24 -2.93
N SER A 191 -25.87 3.56 -2.76
CA SER A 191 -27.02 4.39 -2.41
C SER A 191 -27.99 4.61 -3.59
N GLY A 192 -27.72 4.04 -4.76
CA GLY A 192 -28.57 4.08 -5.94
C GLY A 192 -28.35 5.28 -6.86
N ALA A 193 -27.21 5.98 -6.74
CA ALA A 193 -26.82 6.99 -7.71
C ALA A 193 -26.57 6.37 -9.10
N SER A 194 -26.74 7.18 -10.14
CA SER A 194 -26.29 6.78 -11.49
C SER A 194 -24.77 6.83 -11.60
N SER A 195 -24.19 6.07 -12.53
CA SER A 195 -22.75 6.10 -12.81
C SER A 195 -22.23 7.52 -13.09
N SER A 196 -23.00 8.34 -13.81
CA SER A 196 -22.64 9.74 -14.06
C SER A 196 -22.61 10.59 -12.79
N GLN A 197 -23.53 10.35 -11.83
CA GLN A 197 -23.53 11.07 -10.56
C GLN A 197 -22.37 10.61 -9.67
N ALA A 198 -22.06 9.32 -9.66
CA ALA A 198 -20.91 8.78 -8.91
C ALA A 198 -19.59 9.40 -9.41
N LEU A 199 -19.41 9.52 -10.72
CA LEU A 199 -18.22 10.15 -11.30
C LEU A 199 -18.17 11.66 -11.07
N GLU A 200 -19.31 12.35 -11.08
CA GLU A 200 -19.39 13.76 -10.69
C GLU A 200 -18.92 13.94 -9.24
N ILE A 201 -19.33 13.04 -8.34
CA ILE A 201 -18.91 13.04 -6.93
C ILE A 201 -17.40 12.80 -6.81
N ALA A 202 -16.87 11.72 -7.40
CA ALA A 202 -15.43 11.43 -7.37
C ALA A 202 -14.62 12.63 -7.89
N THR A 203 -15.00 13.16 -9.05
CA THR A 203 -14.32 14.32 -9.65
C THR A 203 -14.34 15.53 -8.72
N ALA A 204 -15.46 15.81 -8.05
CA ALA A 204 -15.54 16.94 -7.11
C ALA A 204 -14.63 16.71 -5.88
N VAL A 205 -14.60 15.49 -5.34
CA VAL A 205 -13.75 15.12 -4.20
C VAL A 205 -12.26 15.21 -4.57
N ASP A 206 -11.85 14.69 -5.72
CA ASP A 206 -10.49 14.84 -6.26
C ASP A 206 -10.07 16.31 -6.41
N ASN A 207 -11.03 17.18 -6.75
CA ASN A 207 -10.81 18.62 -6.85
C ASN A 207 -10.82 19.35 -5.49
N GLY A 208 -11.01 18.61 -4.39
CA GLY A 208 -10.92 19.10 -3.01
C GLY A 208 -12.24 19.49 -2.36
N ASP A 209 -13.38 19.19 -2.99
CA ASP A 209 -14.67 19.30 -2.31
C ASP A 209 -14.83 18.18 -1.28
N SER A 210 -15.60 18.43 -0.21
CA SER A 210 -15.94 17.35 0.71
C SER A 210 -16.97 16.42 0.08
N ALA A 211 -16.94 15.13 0.44
CA ALA A 211 -17.90 14.14 -0.03
C ALA A 211 -19.36 14.58 0.19
N ALA A 212 -19.63 15.29 1.29
CA ALA A 212 -20.95 15.85 1.59
C ALA A 212 -21.41 16.90 0.57
N ILE A 213 -20.51 17.82 0.18
CA ILE A 213 -20.80 18.88 -0.79
C ILE A 213 -20.97 18.26 -2.18
N ALA A 214 -20.01 17.41 -2.57
CA ALA A 214 -20.02 16.70 -3.84
C ALA A 214 -21.33 15.90 -4.05
N ALA A 215 -21.74 15.10 -3.06
CA ALA A 215 -22.97 14.31 -3.12
C ALA A 215 -24.23 15.19 -3.18
N ALA A 216 -24.28 16.28 -2.41
CA ALA A 216 -25.42 17.19 -2.42
C ALA A 216 -25.55 17.93 -3.78
N ASP A 217 -24.43 18.34 -4.37
CA ASP A 217 -24.41 19.02 -5.67
C ASP A 217 -24.76 18.06 -6.82
N ALA A 218 -24.37 16.79 -6.73
CA ALA A 218 -24.83 15.70 -7.60
C ALA A 218 -26.32 15.35 -7.42
N GLY A 219 -27.01 16.01 -6.48
CA GLY A 219 -28.46 15.93 -6.29
C GLY A 219 -28.93 14.72 -5.49
N LEU A 220 -28.06 14.10 -4.69
CA LEU A 220 -28.43 12.97 -3.84
C LEU A 220 -29.30 13.41 -2.67
N GLU A 221 -30.15 12.51 -2.20
CA GLU A 221 -30.99 12.77 -1.03
C GLU A 221 -30.13 12.79 0.25
N PRO A 222 -30.55 13.54 1.30
CA PRO A 222 -29.75 13.69 2.52
C PRO A 222 -29.38 12.39 3.24
N ALA A 223 -30.16 11.32 3.07
CA ALA A 223 -29.82 10.01 3.64
C ALA A 223 -28.60 9.41 2.94
N ALA A 224 -28.61 9.36 1.61
CA ALA A 224 -27.46 8.90 0.81
C ALA A 224 -26.20 9.75 1.07
N VAL A 225 -26.36 11.08 1.21
CA VAL A 225 -25.24 11.96 1.57
C VAL A 225 -24.63 11.58 2.93
N ALA A 226 -25.45 11.22 3.91
CA ALA A 226 -24.97 10.81 5.23
C ALA A 226 -24.23 9.47 5.17
N ASP A 227 -24.76 8.51 4.40
CA ASP A 227 -24.14 7.19 4.22
C ASP A 227 -22.76 7.33 3.56
N ILE A 228 -22.65 8.11 2.47
CA ILE A 228 -21.38 8.40 1.78
C ILE A 228 -20.35 9.04 2.73
N VAL A 229 -20.76 10.01 3.53
CA VAL A 229 -19.85 10.68 4.47
C VAL A 229 -19.36 9.72 5.55
N SER A 230 -20.21 8.80 6.02
CA SER A 230 -19.79 7.77 6.97
C SER A 230 -18.72 6.88 6.35
N GLU A 231 -18.96 6.39 5.13
CA GLU A 231 -18.04 5.47 4.46
C GLU A 231 -16.66 6.10 4.24
N VAL A 232 -16.63 7.35 3.75
CA VAL A 232 -15.36 8.08 3.53
C VAL A 232 -14.61 8.31 4.84
N ILE A 233 -15.30 8.58 5.95
CA ILE A 233 -14.66 8.75 7.26
C ILE A 233 -14.13 7.42 7.79
N ASP A 234 -14.92 6.35 7.64
CA ASP A 234 -14.57 5.03 8.14
C ASP A 234 -13.38 4.42 7.35
N SER A 235 -13.20 4.85 6.09
CA SER A 235 -12.05 4.48 5.27
C SER A 235 -10.76 5.25 5.57
N ALA A 236 -10.81 6.36 6.33
CA ALA A 236 -9.71 7.32 6.45
C ALA A 236 -8.74 7.07 7.63
#